data_AF-A0A355B0F2-F1
#
_entry.id   AF-A0A355B0F2-F1
#
_cell.length_a   1.000
_cell.length_b   1.000
_cell.length_c   1.000
_cell.angle_alpha   90.00
_cell.angle_beta   90.00
_cell.angle_gamma   90.00
#
_symmetry.space_group_name_H-M   'P 1'
#
loop_
_entity.id
_entity.type
_entity.pdbx_description
1 polymer ?
#
loop_
_entity_poly.entity_id
_entity_poly.type
_entity_poly.pdbx_seq_one_letter_code
_entity_poly.pdbx_strand_id
1 'polypeptide(L)'
;MPARIHDRPAKFHDGVHVLTNPKSITKKYLFLAAVALGIAGCVEPPPPVVEVPSPPPCTIPSGYSIDKGISQGLKTMRLPNCGNSFDRVFEALLRVSAHRPGVRNRTKIVNFLEILVRENKIPFKKTNILFRTYFDKNLVAFSSSRKISFYRKKPEIISNLIDKEMVKKRVGFEYVMGLKKEFRQLQIRVKEFKSTFGILTAIK
;
A
#
# COMPACT_ATOMS: atom_id res chain seq x y z
N MET A 1 24.99 33.82 -7.55
CA MET A 1 23.65 33.45 -8.06
C MET A 1 23.56 31.93 -8.13
N PRO A 2 22.72 31.23 -7.36
CA PRO A 2 22.52 29.79 -7.54
C PRO A 2 21.26 29.48 -8.35
N ALA A 3 21.42 28.54 -9.28
CA ALA A 3 20.41 28.07 -10.20
C ALA A 3 19.22 27.38 -9.47
N ARG A 4 18.00 27.76 -9.84
CA ARG A 4 16.75 27.09 -9.44
C ARG A 4 16.65 25.76 -10.18
N ILE A 5 16.73 24.66 -9.45
CA ILE A 5 16.26 23.37 -9.92
C ILE A 5 14.73 23.38 -9.77
N HIS A 6 14.05 23.54 -10.90
CA HIS A 6 12.60 23.37 -11.00
C HIS A 6 12.26 21.88 -10.97
N ASP A 7 11.89 21.35 -9.80
CA ASP A 7 11.21 20.06 -9.71
C ASP A 7 9.76 20.21 -10.22
N ARG A 8 9.52 19.82 -11.47
CA ARG A 8 8.17 19.60 -11.98
C ARG A 8 7.63 18.26 -11.41
N PRO A 9 6.40 18.21 -10.90
CA PRO A 9 5.78 16.94 -10.53
C PRO A 9 5.49 16.10 -11.78
N ALA A 10 5.86 14.82 -11.73
CA ALA A 10 5.48 13.83 -12.73
C ALA A 10 3.93 13.78 -12.83
N LYS A 11 3.42 14.08 -14.02
CA LYS A 11 1.99 14.01 -14.33
C LYS A 11 1.59 12.55 -14.50
N PHE A 12 0.75 12.06 -13.59
CA PHE A 12 -0.05 10.86 -13.79
C PHE A 12 -1.10 11.20 -14.86
N HIS A 13 -0.94 10.70 -16.09
CA HIS A 13 -1.86 10.96 -17.19
C HIS A 13 -2.98 9.90 -17.24
N ASP A 14 -4.21 10.39 -17.42
CA ASP A 14 -5.43 9.64 -17.69
C ASP A 14 -5.38 8.95 -19.07
N GLY A 15 -5.77 7.68 -19.10
CA GLY A 15 -5.89 6.88 -20.31
C GLY A 15 -6.96 5.81 -20.10
N VAL A 16 -8.21 6.21 -20.30
CA VAL A 16 -9.39 5.34 -20.29
C VAL A 16 -9.42 4.57 -21.61
N HIS A 17 -9.32 3.24 -21.56
CA HIS A 17 -9.94 2.37 -22.55
C HIS A 17 -10.61 1.20 -21.84
N VAL A 18 -11.93 1.25 -21.87
CA VAL A 18 -12.88 0.22 -21.50
C VAL A 18 -12.74 -0.92 -22.51
N LEU A 19 -12.48 -2.14 -22.05
CA LEU A 19 -12.81 -3.34 -22.81
C LEU A 19 -13.51 -4.36 -21.91
N THR A 20 -14.65 -4.77 -22.45
CA THR A 20 -15.76 -5.54 -21.91
C THR A 20 -15.45 -7.03 -21.73
N ASN A 21 -15.89 -7.55 -20.58
CA ASN A 21 -16.41 -8.89 -20.26
C ASN A 21 -16.44 -9.98 -21.36
N PRO A 22 -15.96 -11.22 -21.10
CA PRO A 22 -16.37 -12.40 -21.85
C PRO A 22 -17.37 -13.27 -21.09
N LYS A 23 -18.34 -13.75 -21.87
CA LYS A 23 -19.53 -14.51 -21.50
C LYS A 23 -19.23 -15.95 -21.07
N SER A 24 -20.04 -16.39 -20.11
CA SER A 24 -20.43 -17.76 -19.77
C SER A 24 -20.58 -18.68 -21.00
N ILE A 25 -19.94 -19.85 -20.95
CA ILE A 25 -20.26 -20.99 -21.81
C ILE A 25 -20.63 -22.17 -20.91
N THR A 26 -21.93 -22.42 -20.85
CA THR A 26 -22.58 -23.60 -20.28
C THR A 26 -22.43 -24.76 -21.27
N LYS A 27 -22.02 -25.94 -20.80
CA LYS A 27 -22.24 -27.21 -21.53
C LYS A 27 -22.90 -28.22 -20.58
N LYS A 28 -24.16 -28.53 -20.89
CA LYS A 28 -24.95 -29.65 -20.39
C LYS A 28 -24.57 -30.89 -21.21
N TYR A 29 -24.29 -32.02 -20.57
CA TYR A 29 -24.46 -33.38 -21.10
C TYR A 29 -24.73 -34.30 -19.89
N LEU A 30 -25.97 -34.72 -19.70
CA LEU A 30 -26.64 -35.95 -20.19
C LEU A 30 -26.34 -37.15 -19.26
N PHE A 31 -27.35 -37.46 -18.44
CA PHE A 31 -27.48 -38.64 -17.60
C PHE A 31 -28.01 -39.84 -18.41
N LEU A 32 -27.75 -41.06 -17.89
CA LEU A 32 -28.28 -42.42 -18.18
C LEU A 32 -27.14 -43.37 -18.64
N ALA A 33 -26.97 -44.58 -18.11
CA ALA A 33 -27.92 -45.49 -17.46
C ALA A 33 -27.26 -46.44 -16.43
N ALA A 34 -28.12 -47.02 -15.58
CA ALA A 34 -27.84 -48.14 -14.66
C ALA A 34 -27.59 -49.46 -15.44
N VAL A 35 -27.03 -50.55 -14.90
CA VAL A 35 -27.61 -51.44 -13.87
C VAL A 35 -26.60 -52.54 -13.47
N ALA A 36 -26.51 -52.78 -12.16
CA ALA A 36 -26.36 -54.02 -11.37
C ALA A 36 -25.13 -54.95 -11.37
N LEU A 37 -24.80 -55.30 -10.11
CA LEU A 37 -24.42 -56.59 -9.54
C LEU A 37 -23.02 -57.16 -9.81
N GLY A 38 -22.19 -57.02 -8.78
CA GLY A 38 -20.99 -57.82 -8.55
C GLY A 38 -20.49 -57.58 -7.13
N ILE A 39 -21.08 -58.27 -6.14
CA ILE A 39 -20.56 -58.31 -4.77
C ILE A 39 -19.37 -59.29 -4.79
N ALA A 40 -18.22 -58.81 -5.24
CA ALA A 40 -16.92 -59.42 -4.98
C ALA A 40 -16.10 -58.33 -4.28
N GLY A 41 -15.74 -58.58 -3.02
CA GLY A 41 -14.99 -57.64 -2.20
C GLY A 41 -13.59 -57.38 -2.77
N CYS A 42 -13.50 -56.44 -3.71
CA CYS A 42 -12.29 -55.69 -3.96
C CYS A 42 -12.36 -54.45 -3.08
N VAL A 43 -11.58 -54.44 -1.99
CA VAL A 43 -11.23 -53.19 -1.32
C VAL A 43 -10.35 -52.43 -2.32
N GLU A 44 -10.97 -51.63 -3.19
CA GLU A 44 -10.25 -50.64 -3.97
C GLU A 44 -9.59 -49.69 -2.96
N PRO A 45 -8.26 -49.53 -2.99
CA PRO A 45 -7.61 -48.47 -2.25
C PRO A 45 -8.30 -47.16 -2.64
N PRO A 46 -8.62 -46.27 -1.70
CA PRO A 46 -9.16 -44.96 -2.04
C PRO A 46 -8.26 -44.33 -3.11
N PRO A 47 -8.82 -43.65 -4.13
CA PRO A 47 -8.01 -42.99 -5.15
C PRO A 47 -6.96 -42.15 -4.42
N PRO A 48 -5.69 -42.16 -4.86
CA PRO A 48 -4.65 -41.40 -4.20
C PRO A 48 -5.16 -39.99 -4.04
N VAL A 49 -5.24 -39.52 -2.78
CA VAL A 49 -5.59 -38.15 -2.47
C VAL A 49 -4.62 -37.31 -3.28
N VAL A 50 -5.10 -36.70 -4.37
CA VAL A 50 -4.31 -35.74 -5.11
C VAL A 50 -4.17 -34.59 -4.14
N GLU A 51 -3.06 -34.54 -3.41
CA GLU A 51 -2.70 -33.42 -2.58
C GLU A 51 -2.67 -32.21 -3.50
N VAL A 52 -3.74 -31.42 -3.48
CA VAL A 52 -3.77 -30.13 -4.17
C VAL A 52 -2.62 -29.34 -3.55
N PRO A 53 -1.57 -29.00 -4.32
CA PRO A 53 -0.40 -28.35 -3.77
C PRO A 53 -0.87 -27.11 -3.01
N SER A 54 -0.54 -27.03 -1.71
CA SER A 54 -0.92 -25.86 -0.95
C SER A 54 -0.31 -24.63 -1.64
N PRO A 55 -1.10 -23.55 -1.84
CA PRO A 55 -0.59 -22.38 -2.53
C PRO A 55 0.64 -21.85 -1.77
N PRO A 56 1.67 -21.37 -2.48
CA PRO A 56 2.88 -20.90 -1.83
C PRO A 56 2.54 -19.78 -0.83
N PRO A 57 3.20 -19.75 0.34
CA PRO A 57 2.90 -18.77 1.38
C PRO A 57 3.20 -17.34 0.89
N CYS A 58 2.42 -16.39 1.38
CA CYS A 58 2.61 -14.97 1.10
C CYS A 58 3.84 -14.44 1.85
N THR A 59 5.01 -14.46 1.21
CA THR A 59 6.27 -14.03 1.83
C THR A 59 6.28 -12.51 2.05
N ILE A 60 6.55 -12.08 3.28
CA ILE A 60 6.73 -10.65 3.59
C ILE A 60 8.20 -10.27 3.37
N PRO A 61 8.51 -9.15 2.68
CA PRO A 61 9.87 -8.68 2.51
C PRO A 61 10.63 -8.57 3.83
N SER A 62 11.90 -8.95 3.83
CA SER A 62 12.76 -8.84 5.01
C SER A 62 14.23 -8.59 4.63
N GLY A 63 15.06 -8.28 5.63
CA GLY A 63 16.48 -7.99 5.46
C GLY A 63 16.80 -6.50 5.30
N TYR A 64 17.99 -6.21 4.74
CA TYR A 64 18.60 -4.87 4.80
C TYR A 64 18.66 -4.13 3.45
N SER A 65 18.25 -4.78 2.36
CA SER A 65 18.33 -4.23 1.00
C SER A 65 16.94 -3.94 0.45
N ILE A 66 16.68 -2.67 0.15
CA ILE A 66 15.41 -2.25 -0.45
C ILE A 66 15.18 -2.92 -1.82
N ASP A 67 16.22 -3.13 -2.63
CA ASP A 67 16.06 -3.75 -3.95
C ASP A 67 15.58 -5.20 -3.83
N LYS A 68 16.19 -5.96 -2.92
CA LYS A 68 15.73 -7.33 -2.60
C LYS A 68 14.30 -7.30 -2.04
N GLY A 69 14.00 -6.35 -1.16
CA GLY A 69 12.67 -6.18 -0.59
C GLY A 69 11.61 -5.90 -1.64
N ILE A 70 11.89 -5.02 -2.61
CA ILE A 70 10.97 -4.69 -3.72
C ILE A 70 10.73 -5.91 -4.60
N SER A 71 11.77 -6.65 -4.97
CA SER A 71 11.64 -7.87 -5.76
C SER A 71 10.80 -8.94 -5.04
N GLN A 72 11.03 -9.14 -3.73
CA GLN A 72 10.22 -10.04 -2.90
C GLN A 72 8.76 -9.56 -2.81
N GLY A 73 8.55 -8.26 -2.57
CA GLY A 73 7.22 -7.67 -2.48
C GLY A 73 6.43 -7.84 -3.77
N LEU A 74 7.03 -7.59 -4.93
CA LEU A 74 6.39 -7.80 -6.22
C LEU A 74 6.04 -9.27 -6.45
N LYS A 75 6.96 -10.19 -6.13
CA LYS A 75 6.71 -11.64 -6.22
C LYS A 75 5.49 -12.03 -5.38
N THR A 76 5.42 -11.56 -4.14
CA THR A 76 4.29 -11.84 -3.24
C THR A 76 2.99 -11.25 -3.74
N MET A 77 2.97 -9.99 -4.18
CA MET A 77 1.75 -9.32 -4.64
C MET A 77 1.19 -9.90 -5.95
N ARG A 78 2.01 -10.62 -6.71
CA ARG A 78 1.58 -11.31 -7.94
C ARG A 78 0.93 -12.66 -7.65
N LEU A 79 1.12 -13.24 -6.47
CA LEU A 79 0.46 -14.49 -6.09
C LEU A 79 -1.06 -14.29 -5.92
N PRO A 80 -1.91 -15.22 -6.40
CA PRO A 80 -3.37 -15.05 -6.41
C PRO A 80 -3.96 -14.80 -5.01
N ASN A 81 -3.41 -15.46 -3.99
CA ASN A 81 -3.98 -15.48 -2.63
C ASN A 81 -3.38 -14.41 -1.70
N CYS A 82 -2.51 -13.54 -2.21
CA CYS A 82 -1.73 -12.60 -1.40
C CYS A 82 -2.16 -11.13 -1.53
N GLY A 83 -3.29 -10.85 -2.19
CA GLY A 83 -3.81 -9.48 -2.35
C GLY A 83 -4.00 -8.75 -1.00
N ASN A 84 -4.43 -9.48 0.03
CA ASN A 84 -4.65 -8.94 1.38
C ASN A 84 -3.34 -8.67 2.15
N SER A 85 -2.20 -9.11 1.64
CA SER A 85 -0.89 -8.89 2.29
C SER A 85 -0.29 -7.53 1.98
N PHE A 86 -0.90 -6.71 1.11
CA PHE A 86 -0.34 -5.45 0.65
C PHE A 86 0.13 -4.53 1.78
N ASP A 87 -0.71 -4.30 2.81
CA ASP A 87 -0.35 -3.37 3.88
C ASP A 87 0.87 -3.87 4.67
N ARG A 88 0.97 -5.19 4.90
CA ARG A 88 2.15 -5.82 5.53
C ARG A 88 3.40 -5.72 4.65
N VAL A 89 3.25 -5.94 3.34
CA VAL A 89 4.35 -5.80 2.36
C VAL A 89 4.85 -4.37 2.33
N PHE A 90 3.95 -3.39 2.26
CA PHE A 90 4.30 -1.98 2.22
C PHE A 90 5.02 -1.55 3.51
N GLU A 91 4.50 -1.92 4.69
CA GLU A 91 5.18 -1.63 5.96
C GLU A 91 6.56 -2.28 6.05
N ALA A 92 6.71 -3.51 5.55
CA ALA A 92 7.99 -4.18 5.50
C ALA A 92 9.00 -3.43 4.63
N LEU A 93 8.60 -2.92 3.46
CA LEU A 93 9.46 -2.10 2.60
C LEU A 93 9.93 -0.82 3.30
N LEU A 94 9.06 -0.19 4.10
CA LEU A 94 9.43 0.98 4.90
C LEU A 94 10.49 0.61 5.96
N ARG A 95 10.33 -0.53 6.63
CA ARG A 95 11.30 -1.03 7.62
C ARG A 95 12.63 -1.39 6.98
N VAL A 96 12.62 -2.10 5.86
CA VAL A 96 13.83 -2.46 5.11
C VAL A 96 14.59 -1.19 4.69
N SER A 97 13.89 -0.15 4.25
CA SER A 97 14.50 1.13 3.87
C SER A 97 15.20 1.83 5.04
N ALA A 98 14.76 1.61 6.28
CA ALA A 98 15.34 2.22 7.48
C ALA A 98 16.79 1.79 7.74
N HIS A 99 17.22 0.64 7.22
CA HIS A 99 18.58 0.15 7.40
C HIS A 99 19.62 0.95 6.61
N ARG A 100 19.24 1.47 5.43
CA ARG A 100 20.09 2.36 4.61
C ARG A 100 19.21 3.46 4.00
N PRO A 101 18.86 4.50 4.78
CA PRO A 101 18.00 5.58 4.33
C PRO A 101 18.63 6.36 3.17
N GLY A 102 17.81 6.80 2.22
CA GLY A 102 18.26 7.65 1.12
C GLY A 102 17.11 8.02 0.18
N VAL A 103 17.21 9.19 -0.47
CA VAL A 103 16.14 9.72 -1.33
C VAL A 103 15.73 8.75 -2.44
N ARG A 104 16.67 7.93 -2.94
CA ARG A 104 16.41 6.89 -3.94
C ARG A 104 15.42 5.81 -3.45
N ASN A 105 15.33 5.56 -2.15
CA ASN A 105 14.38 4.57 -1.61
C ASN A 105 12.93 5.00 -1.84
N ARG A 106 12.63 6.30 -1.76
CA ARG A 106 11.30 6.83 -2.11
C ARG A 106 10.97 6.50 -3.56
N THR A 107 11.88 6.74 -4.50
CA THR A 107 11.67 6.43 -5.92
C THR A 107 11.38 4.95 -6.13
N LYS A 108 12.14 4.06 -5.48
CA LYS A 108 11.92 2.61 -5.56
C LYS A 108 10.54 2.19 -5.04
N ILE A 109 10.13 2.73 -3.88
CA ILE A 109 8.82 2.44 -3.30
C ILE A 109 7.69 3.01 -4.17
N VAL A 110 7.84 4.21 -4.72
CA VAL A 110 6.85 4.80 -5.64
C VAL A 110 6.71 3.94 -6.89
N ASN A 111 7.82 3.54 -7.52
CA ASN A 111 7.79 2.65 -8.68
C ASN A 111 7.11 1.31 -8.36
N PHE A 112 7.35 0.75 -7.18
CA PHE A 112 6.64 -0.44 -6.71
C PHE A 112 5.12 -0.23 -6.64
N LEU A 113 4.67 0.89 -6.06
CA LEU A 113 3.24 1.22 -6.00
C LEU A 113 2.64 1.41 -7.40
N GLU A 114 3.35 2.05 -8.33
CA GLU A 114 2.91 2.25 -9.71
C GLU A 114 2.76 0.93 -10.48
N ILE A 115 3.71 -0.01 -10.31
CA ILE A 115 3.62 -1.34 -10.90
C ILE A 115 2.36 -2.06 -10.41
N LEU A 116 2.08 -2.03 -9.09
CA LEU A 116 0.91 -2.69 -8.54
C LEU A 116 -0.41 -2.07 -8.98
N VAL A 117 -0.46 -0.76 -9.23
CA VAL A 117 -1.62 -0.10 -9.83
C VAL A 117 -1.81 -0.55 -11.27
N ARG A 118 -0.73 -0.57 -12.06
CA ARG A 118 -0.77 -1.02 -13.47
C ARG A 118 -1.21 -2.48 -13.61
N GLU A 119 -0.81 -3.33 -12.67
CA GLU A 119 -1.20 -4.74 -12.60
C GLU A 119 -2.57 -4.97 -11.94
N ASN A 120 -3.33 -3.89 -11.66
CA ASN A 120 -4.64 -3.94 -11.00
C ASN A 120 -4.63 -4.66 -9.64
N LYS A 121 -3.48 -4.71 -8.95
CA LYS A 121 -3.33 -5.35 -7.63
C LYS A 121 -3.81 -4.45 -6.51
N ILE A 122 -3.73 -3.13 -6.68
CA ILE A 122 -4.20 -2.13 -5.73
C ILE A 122 -4.82 -0.93 -6.45
N PRO A 123 -5.82 -0.26 -5.86
CA PRO A 123 -6.41 0.93 -6.47
C PRO A 123 -5.49 2.15 -6.36
N PHE A 124 -5.45 2.96 -7.41
CA PHE A 124 -4.69 4.21 -7.47
C PHE A 124 -4.98 5.16 -6.29
N LYS A 125 -6.24 5.23 -5.85
CA LYS A 125 -6.62 6.06 -4.70
C LYS A 125 -5.85 5.67 -3.42
N LYS A 126 -5.63 4.36 -3.19
CA LYS A 126 -4.88 3.86 -2.01
C LYS A 126 -3.41 4.24 -2.11
N THR A 127 -2.78 4.11 -3.27
CA THR A 127 -1.37 4.46 -3.46
C THR A 127 -1.12 5.95 -3.31
N ASN A 128 -1.99 6.80 -3.86
CA ASN A 128 -1.88 8.25 -3.71
C ASN A 128 -2.00 8.67 -2.23
N ILE A 129 -2.92 8.07 -1.47
CA ILE A 129 -3.02 8.31 -0.02
C ILE A 129 -1.73 7.92 0.70
N LEU A 130 -1.17 6.74 0.42
CA LEU A 130 0.09 6.30 1.04
C LEU A 130 1.25 7.22 0.67
N PHE A 131 1.40 7.55 -0.61
CA PHE A 131 2.43 8.46 -1.07
C PHE A 131 2.35 9.80 -0.32
N ARG A 132 1.16 10.40 -0.29
CA ARG A 132 0.95 11.68 0.40
C ARG A 132 1.21 11.54 1.89
N THR A 133 0.74 10.48 2.53
CA THR A 133 0.88 10.27 3.98
C THR A 133 2.34 10.13 4.42
N TYR A 134 3.19 9.45 3.64
CA TYR A 134 4.58 9.18 4.04
C TYR A 134 5.59 10.16 3.43
N PHE A 135 5.42 10.57 2.18
CA PHE A 135 6.50 11.22 1.41
C PHE A 135 6.23 12.69 1.02
N ASP A 136 4.98 13.14 1.04
CA ASP A 136 4.65 14.54 0.75
C ASP A 136 4.99 15.43 1.97
N LYS A 137 5.39 16.68 1.73
CA LYS A 137 5.61 17.69 2.79
C LYS A 137 4.29 18.25 3.33
N ASN A 138 3.18 18.05 2.61
CA ASN A 138 1.85 18.50 3.00
C ASN A 138 1.12 17.40 3.79
N LEU A 139 0.36 17.80 4.81
CA LEU A 139 -0.45 16.86 5.60
C LEU A 139 -1.76 16.54 4.87
N VAL A 140 -2.07 15.26 4.74
CA VAL A 140 -3.34 14.73 4.22
C VAL A 140 -4.50 15.15 5.12
N ALA A 141 -4.28 15.26 6.44
CA ALA A 141 -5.24 15.81 7.39
C ALA A 141 -5.79 17.18 6.95
N PHE A 142 -5.02 17.97 6.19
CA PHE A 142 -5.41 19.29 5.69
C PHE A 142 -5.93 19.31 4.25
N SER A 143 -6.01 18.16 3.58
CA SER A 143 -6.25 18.07 2.13
C SER A 143 -7.64 18.53 1.65
N SER A 144 -8.55 18.93 2.54
CA SER A 144 -9.82 19.56 2.14
C SER A 144 -10.21 20.71 3.04
N SER A 145 -10.47 21.88 2.45
CA SER A 145 -10.95 23.10 3.13
C SER A 145 -12.20 22.88 3.96
N ARG A 146 -13.14 22.04 3.49
CA ARG A 146 -14.35 21.63 4.23
C ARG A 146 -14.05 20.89 5.54
N LYS A 147 -12.96 20.13 5.59
CA LYS A 147 -12.53 19.46 6.84
C LYS A 147 -11.95 20.47 7.81
N ILE A 148 -11.19 21.45 7.34
CA ILE A 148 -10.56 22.47 8.18
C ILE A 148 -11.60 23.29 8.93
N SER A 149 -12.69 23.72 8.27
CA SER A 149 -13.77 24.47 8.93
C SER A 149 -14.53 23.63 9.95
N PHE A 150 -14.78 22.35 9.67
CA PHE A 150 -15.39 21.41 10.63
C PHE A 150 -14.48 21.19 11.85
N TYR A 151 -13.19 20.96 11.62
CA TYR A 151 -12.23 20.68 12.67
C TYR A 151 -11.83 21.90 13.50
N ARG A 152 -12.08 23.13 13.01
CA ARG A 152 -11.97 24.34 13.83
C ARG A 152 -12.86 24.29 15.08
N LYS A 153 -13.98 23.56 15.01
CA LYS A 153 -14.88 23.34 16.16
C LYS A 153 -14.44 22.20 17.09
N LYS A 154 -13.44 21.40 16.68
CA LYS A 154 -12.93 20.23 17.42
C LYS A 154 -11.40 20.13 17.29
N PRO A 155 -10.65 21.06 17.91
CA PRO A 155 -9.20 21.19 17.75
C PRO A 155 -8.43 19.94 18.16
N GLU A 156 -8.89 19.18 19.15
CA GLU A 156 -8.25 17.94 19.61
C GLU A 156 -8.26 16.85 18.54
N ILE A 157 -9.38 16.69 17.81
CA ILE A 157 -9.51 15.65 16.78
C ILE A 157 -8.50 15.88 15.66
N ILE A 158 -8.38 17.12 15.19
CA ILE A 158 -7.39 17.45 14.16
C ILE A 158 -5.97 17.37 14.69
N SER A 159 -5.72 17.75 15.95
CA SER A 159 -4.43 17.56 16.60
C SER A 159 -3.99 16.10 16.57
N ASN A 160 -4.88 15.18 16.98
CA ASN A 160 -4.63 13.74 17.00
C ASN A 160 -4.40 13.17 15.58
N LEU A 161 -5.19 13.61 14.60
CA LEU A 161 -5.00 13.21 13.19
C LEU A 161 -3.63 13.67 12.65
N ILE A 162 -3.23 14.90 12.96
CA ILE A 162 -1.91 15.43 12.61
C ILE A 162 -0.81 14.60 13.28
N ASP A 163 -0.94 14.29 14.57
CA ASP A 163 0.08 13.54 15.31
C ASP A 163 0.27 12.13 14.73
N LYS A 164 -0.83 11.44 14.44
CA LYS A 164 -0.81 10.13 13.76
C LYS A 164 -0.16 10.22 12.39
N GLU A 165 -0.45 11.27 11.62
CA GLU A 165 0.19 11.47 10.32
C GLU A 165 1.68 11.80 10.46
N MET A 166 2.07 12.60 11.45
CA MET A 166 3.47 12.97 11.71
C MET A 166 4.36 11.77 12.05
N VAL A 167 3.81 10.74 12.71
CA VAL A 167 4.51 9.46 12.91
C VAL A 167 4.83 8.80 11.55
N LYS A 168 3.88 8.80 10.62
CA LYS A 168 4.09 8.23 9.28
C LYS A 168 5.03 9.09 8.43
N LYS A 169 4.94 10.42 8.54
CA LYS A 169 5.90 11.36 7.93
C LYS A 169 7.31 11.11 8.45
N ARG A 170 7.48 10.85 9.74
CA ARG A 170 8.79 10.50 10.31
C ARG A 170 9.39 9.30 9.60
N VAL A 171 8.58 8.26 9.38
CA VAL A 171 9.02 7.06 8.65
C VAL A 171 9.45 7.41 7.24
N GLY A 172 8.64 8.15 6.48
CA GLY A 172 9.02 8.50 5.11
C GLY A 172 10.23 9.43 5.02
N PHE A 173 10.30 10.47 5.85
CA PHE A 173 11.39 11.45 5.78
C PHE A 173 12.67 10.93 6.41
N GLU A 174 12.63 10.47 7.66
CA GLU A 174 13.85 10.06 8.37
C GLU A 174 14.31 8.66 7.95
N TYR A 175 13.42 7.68 8.00
CA TYR A 175 13.80 6.28 7.86
C TYR A 175 13.87 5.83 6.40
N VAL A 176 13.00 6.33 5.52
CA VAL A 176 13.09 5.98 4.10
C VAL A 176 14.09 6.88 3.38
N MET A 177 13.92 8.21 3.49
CA MET A 177 14.68 9.17 2.67
C MET A 177 15.97 9.70 3.31
N GLY A 178 16.15 9.57 4.63
CA GLY A 178 17.30 10.14 5.34
C GLY A 178 17.23 11.66 5.57
N LEU A 179 16.08 12.28 5.33
CA LEU A 179 15.84 13.72 5.33
C LEU A 179 15.42 14.25 6.71
N LYS A 180 16.31 14.10 7.70
CA LYS A 180 16.06 14.52 9.10
C LYS A 180 15.81 16.02 9.23
N LYS A 181 16.52 16.86 8.46
CA LYS A 181 16.39 18.32 8.54
C LYS A 181 15.02 18.78 8.04
N GLU A 182 14.57 18.20 6.94
CA GLU A 182 13.27 18.46 6.32
C GLU A 182 12.13 17.99 7.22
N PHE A 183 12.30 16.84 7.90
CA PHE A 183 11.33 16.40 8.91
C PHE A 183 11.23 17.37 10.09
N ARG A 184 12.36 17.88 10.59
CA ARG A 184 12.37 18.90 11.65
C ARG A 184 11.67 20.19 11.21
N GLN A 185 11.91 20.66 9.98
CA GLN A 185 11.19 21.81 9.43
C GLN A 185 9.69 21.56 9.34
N LEU A 186 9.26 20.35 8.98
CA LEU A 186 7.86 19.96 9.00
C LEU A 186 7.28 20.01 10.43
N GLN A 187 8.02 19.50 11.42
CA GLN A 187 7.60 19.58 12.84
C GLN A 187 7.41 21.02 13.31
N ILE A 188 8.32 21.92 12.96
CA ILE A 188 8.22 23.35 13.30
C ILE A 188 6.95 23.95 12.68
N ARG A 189 6.73 23.78 11.38
CA ARG A 189 5.52 24.27 10.69
C ARG A 189 4.23 23.71 11.32
N VAL A 190 4.23 22.45 11.72
CA VAL A 190 3.09 21.83 12.39
C VAL A 190 2.86 22.42 13.79
N LYS A 191 3.93 22.69 14.54
CA LYS A 191 3.84 23.34 15.85
C LYS A 191 3.28 24.76 15.73
N GLU A 192 3.78 25.54 14.78
CA GLU A 192 3.27 26.87 14.46
C GLU A 192 1.80 26.82 14.08
N PHE A 193 1.41 25.90 13.19
CA PHE A 193 0.02 25.69 12.82
C PHE A 193 -0.86 25.39 14.05
N LYS A 194 -0.47 24.43 14.90
CA LYS A 194 -1.23 24.10 16.11
C LYS A 194 -1.35 25.30 17.07
N SER A 195 -0.33 26.14 17.15
CA SER A 195 -0.34 27.38 17.92
C SER A 195 -1.35 28.39 17.36
N THR A 196 -1.29 28.68 16.05
CA THR A 196 -2.16 29.66 15.38
C THR A 196 -3.64 29.30 15.46
N PHE A 197 -3.97 28.02 15.52
CA PHE A 197 -5.36 27.55 15.62
C PHE A 197 -5.83 27.33 17.06
N GLY A 198 -5.08 27.80 18.07
CA GLY A 198 -5.45 27.67 19.48
C GLY A 198 -5.52 26.23 20.00
N ILE A 199 -4.96 25.28 19.24
CA ILE A 199 -4.98 23.84 19.58
C ILE A 199 -4.12 23.58 20.82
N LEU A 200 -2.98 24.28 20.94
CA LEU A 200 -2.09 24.13 22.09
C LEU A 200 -2.63 24.80 23.36
N THR A 201 -3.51 25.80 23.23
CA THR A 201 -4.10 26.53 24.35
C THR A 201 -5.38 25.89 24.87
N ALA A 202 -6.04 25.02 24.07
CA ALA A 202 -7.27 24.32 24.43
C ALA A 202 -7.06 23.03 25.22
N ILE A 203 -5.81 22.52 25.31
CA ILE A 203 -5.46 21.28 26.04
C ILE A 203 -4.94 21.63 27.46
N LYS A 204 -5.53 22.62 28.12
CA LYS A 204 -5.21 22.97 29.51
C LYS A 204 -6.34 22.59 30.44
#